data_AF-A0A943KII7-F1
#
_entry.id   AF-A0A943KII7-F1
#
_cell.length_a   1.000
_cell.length_b   1.000
_cell.length_c   1.000
_cell.angle_alpha   90.00
_cell.angle_beta   90.00
_cell.angle_gamma   90.00
#
_symmetry.space_group_name_H-M   'P 1'
#
loop_
_entity.id
_entity.type
_entity.pdbx_description
1 polymer ?
#
loop_
_entity_poly.entity_id
_entity_poly.type
_entity_poly.pdbx_seq_one_letter_code
_entity_poly.pdbx_strand_id
1 'polypeptide(L)'
;MTDLEKNINHYMDIKGIKMYTHLLVAIAHELGIKGQKAYDFANQEKANFSKMLKGQRPLKYEFIIPLEKIFGVSLARMKDPNSYKLPLDKDNIPYSKGFRYYAYLDDPELYKKELVTLLTKTGENTLTQMDEFGKTFLDYVVEYNSINGIRFLRDTYHLKLRFWDNQFDTIPKGIFWLHDKGIELARIIANSGDVKLFTDIYDPYYQFALGFYSHNSIYCQDDYFEILLDHEELYKTIFEVKKYEYELTRHQKKTLGKDTQSFSSINPVINGVLGFCLRNLSKYKKQAVEILKFGATHNRSVMNGLEDSFDYYVTDEIGGLRNWHKNDEIADVVIIADVKDIKDKEIIDLINELPKFKSMR
;
A
#
# COMPACT_ATOMS: atom_id res chain seq x y z
N MET A 1 -8.25 -17.10 -39.01
CA MET A 1 -7.10 -16.97 -38.10
C MET A 1 -7.17 -15.56 -37.56
N THR A 2 -7.24 -15.38 -36.24
CA THR A 2 -7.22 -14.01 -35.67
C THR A 2 -5.83 -13.39 -35.86
N ASP A 3 -5.72 -12.08 -35.73
CA ASP A 3 -4.42 -11.41 -35.74
C ASP A 3 -3.51 -11.94 -34.62
N LEU A 4 -4.07 -12.26 -33.46
CA LEU A 4 -3.36 -12.88 -32.35
C LEU A 4 -2.80 -14.27 -32.71
N GLU A 5 -3.61 -15.14 -33.32
CA GLU A 5 -3.18 -16.48 -33.76
C GLU A 5 -2.09 -16.38 -34.83
N LYS A 6 -2.25 -15.46 -35.79
CA LYS A 6 -1.29 -15.24 -36.87
C LYS A 6 0.06 -14.73 -36.33
N ASN A 7 0.03 -13.76 -35.42
CA ASN A 7 1.24 -13.17 -34.85
C ASN A 7 1.93 -14.13 -33.88
N ILE A 8 1.20 -14.90 -33.08
CA ILE A 8 1.81 -15.94 -32.22
C ILE A 8 2.51 -17.00 -33.06
N ASN A 9 1.91 -17.43 -34.18
CA ASN A 9 2.57 -18.37 -35.10
C ASN A 9 3.87 -17.78 -35.65
N HIS A 10 3.83 -16.52 -36.10
CA HIS A 10 5.02 -15.83 -36.59
C HIS A 10 6.15 -15.78 -35.54
N TYR A 11 5.83 -15.45 -34.29
CA TYR A 11 6.83 -15.41 -33.23
C TYR A 11 7.32 -16.79 -32.79
N MET A 12 6.46 -17.81 -32.83
CA MET A 12 6.88 -19.20 -32.63
C MET A 12 7.88 -19.63 -33.68
N ASP A 13 7.67 -19.30 -34.96
CA ASP A 13 8.60 -19.59 -36.04
C ASP A 13 9.97 -18.93 -35.80
N ILE A 14 9.97 -17.65 -35.42
CA ILE A 14 11.21 -16.90 -35.10
C ILE A 14 11.95 -17.50 -33.90
N LYS A 15 11.22 -17.94 -32.87
CA LYS A 15 11.81 -18.54 -31.65
C LYS A 15 12.09 -20.04 -31.80
N GLY A 16 11.80 -20.65 -32.94
CA GLY A 16 11.99 -22.08 -33.18
C GLY A 16 11.05 -22.98 -32.38
N ILE A 17 9.91 -22.48 -31.92
CA ILE A 17 8.91 -23.22 -31.14
C ILE A 17 7.96 -23.95 -32.09
N LYS A 18 8.15 -25.26 -32.25
CA LYS A 18 7.46 -26.05 -33.28
C LYS A 18 5.96 -26.33 -33.03
N MET A 19 5.50 -26.26 -31.79
CA MET A 19 4.15 -26.68 -31.41
C MET A 19 3.58 -25.81 -30.29
N TYR A 20 2.26 -25.59 -30.29
CA TYR A 20 1.59 -24.89 -29.18
C TYR A 20 1.75 -25.62 -27.83
N THR A 21 1.92 -26.93 -27.84
CA THR A 21 2.23 -27.68 -26.61
C THR A 21 3.59 -27.29 -26.06
N HIS A 22 4.60 -27.05 -26.91
CA HIS A 22 5.90 -26.55 -26.47
C HIS A 22 5.80 -25.11 -25.96
N LEU A 23 4.99 -24.27 -26.62
CA LEU A 23 4.71 -22.93 -26.12
C LEU A 23 4.04 -22.97 -24.74
N LEU A 24 3.05 -23.85 -24.54
CA LEU A 24 2.36 -24.02 -23.27
C LEU A 24 3.28 -24.56 -22.16
N VAL A 25 4.24 -25.43 -22.49
CA VAL A 25 5.28 -25.87 -21.55
C VAL A 25 6.18 -24.69 -21.17
N ALA A 26 6.59 -23.86 -22.13
CA ALA A 26 7.35 -22.64 -21.84
C ALA A 26 6.54 -21.66 -20.98
N ILE A 27 5.23 -21.53 -21.24
CA ILE A 27 4.33 -20.73 -20.40
C ILE A 27 4.28 -21.29 -18.98
N ALA A 28 4.14 -22.60 -18.80
CA ALA A 28 4.18 -23.26 -17.50
C ALA A 28 5.47 -22.98 -16.74
N HIS A 29 6.62 -23.02 -17.42
CA HIS A 29 7.91 -22.72 -16.81
C HIS A 29 7.98 -21.27 -16.30
N GLU A 30 7.49 -20.29 -17.07
CA GLU A 30 7.39 -18.89 -16.64
C GLU A 30 6.40 -18.69 -15.48
N LEU A 31 5.41 -19.56 -15.34
CA LEU A 31 4.49 -19.61 -14.20
C LEU A 31 5.08 -20.37 -12.99
N GLY A 32 6.34 -20.77 -13.04
CA GLY A 32 7.02 -21.50 -11.96
C GLY A 32 6.67 -22.99 -11.87
N ILE A 33 5.90 -23.52 -12.82
CA ILE A 33 5.55 -24.94 -12.91
C ILE A 33 6.70 -25.68 -13.56
N LYS A 34 7.29 -26.65 -12.87
CA LYS A 34 8.50 -27.36 -13.32
C LYS A 34 8.28 -28.87 -13.50
N GLY A 35 9.13 -29.49 -14.31
CA GLY A 35 9.15 -30.94 -14.51
C GLY A 35 7.88 -31.47 -15.18
N GLN A 36 7.46 -32.69 -14.80
CA GLN A 36 6.30 -33.36 -15.41
C GLN A 36 5.00 -32.53 -15.33
N LYS A 37 4.83 -31.74 -14.26
CA LYS A 37 3.67 -30.87 -14.08
C LYS A 37 3.49 -29.83 -15.20
N ALA A 38 4.58 -29.40 -15.84
CA ALA A 38 4.51 -28.44 -16.95
C ALA A 38 3.90 -29.09 -18.20
N TYR A 39 4.17 -30.38 -18.44
CA TYR A 39 3.57 -31.15 -19.52
C TYR A 39 2.10 -31.46 -19.24
N ASP A 40 1.76 -31.78 -18.00
CA ASP A 40 0.37 -32.01 -17.59
C ASP A 40 -0.47 -30.74 -17.76
N PHE A 41 0.06 -29.59 -17.33
CA PHE A 41 -0.51 -28.26 -17.60
C PHE A 41 -0.73 -28.02 -19.10
N ALA A 42 0.29 -28.25 -19.92
CA ALA A 42 0.19 -28.02 -21.36
C ALA A 42 -0.87 -28.91 -22.03
N ASN A 43 -1.01 -30.16 -21.59
CA ASN A 43 -2.04 -31.08 -22.09
C ASN A 43 -3.45 -30.64 -21.69
N GLN A 44 -3.64 -30.17 -20.46
CA GLN A 44 -4.92 -29.66 -19.97
C GLN A 44 -5.33 -28.36 -20.69
N GLU A 45 -4.37 -27.47 -20.93
CA GLU A 45 -4.64 -26.13 -21.49
C GLU A 45 -4.70 -26.09 -23.02
N LYS A 46 -4.20 -27.10 -23.73
CA LYS A 46 -4.09 -27.11 -25.21
C LYS A 46 -5.39 -26.73 -25.93
N ALA A 47 -6.51 -27.36 -25.56
CA ALA A 47 -7.80 -27.11 -26.20
C ALA A 47 -8.34 -25.71 -25.88
N ASN A 48 -8.14 -25.25 -24.64
CA ASN A 48 -8.55 -23.92 -24.20
C ASN A 48 -7.72 -22.85 -24.89
N PHE A 49 -6.41 -23.02 -24.95
CA PHE A 49 -5.48 -22.11 -25.62
C PHE A 49 -5.80 -21.96 -27.10
N SER A 50 -6.09 -23.06 -27.82
CA SER A 50 -6.51 -22.98 -29.23
C SER A 50 -7.79 -22.15 -29.41
N LYS A 51 -8.77 -22.27 -28.51
CA LYS A 51 -9.99 -21.44 -28.52
C LYS A 51 -9.67 -19.96 -28.25
N MET A 52 -8.70 -19.67 -27.40
CA MET A 52 -8.24 -18.29 -27.13
C MET A 52 -7.61 -17.66 -28.37
N LEU A 53 -6.71 -18.39 -29.04
CA LEU A 53 -6.09 -17.92 -30.28
C LEU A 53 -7.13 -17.66 -31.36
N LYS A 54 -8.16 -18.50 -31.49
CA LYS A 54 -9.25 -18.30 -32.45
C LYS A 54 -10.25 -17.20 -32.07
N GLY A 55 -10.04 -16.50 -30.96
CA GLY A 55 -10.94 -15.44 -30.47
C GLY A 55 -12.28 -15.95 -29.93
N GLN A 56 -12.42 -17.27 -29.75
CA GLN A 56 -13.63 -17.89 -29.19
C GLN A 56 -13.69 -17.75 -27.68
N ARG A 57 -12.56 -17.43 -27.04
CA ARG A 57 -12.41 -17.13 -25.62
C ARG A 57 -11.41 -16.01 -25.42
N PRO A 58 -11.52 -15.20 -24.36
CA PRO A 58 -10.47 -14.26 -24.00
C PRO A 58 -9.19 -15.01 -23.63
N LEU A 59 -8.03 -14.44 -24.01
CA LEU A 59 -6.73 -14.94 -23.55
C LEU A 59 -6.67 -14.81 -22.03
N LYS A 60 -6.32 -15.92 -21.36
CA LYS A 60 -6.13 -15.92 -19.91
C LYS A 60 -5.06 -14.91 -19.49
N TYR A 61 -5.34 -14.16 -18.43
CA TYR A 61 -4.43 -13.15 -17.89
C TYR A 61 -3.06 -13.73 -17.52
N GLU A 62 -3.06 -14.89 -16.86
CA GLU A 62 -1.85 -15.65 -16.49
C GLU A 62 -0.95 -16.01 -17.69
N PHE A 63 -1.45 -16.03 -18.93
CA PHE A 63 -0.63 -16.36 -20.10
C PHE A 63 0.04 -15.14 -20.71
N ILE A 64 -0.39 -13.93 -20.35
CA ILE A 64 0.09 -12.69 -20.97
C ILE A 64 1.58 -12.49 -20.68
N ILE A 65 1.99 -12.48 -19.40
CA ILE A 65 3.40 -12.27 -19.03
C ILE A 65 4.31 -13.35 -19.63
N PRO A 66 3.97 -14.65 -19.49
CA PRO A 66 4.76 -15.70 -20.12
C PRO A 66 4.92 -15.54 -21.62
N LEU A 67 3.84 -15.25 -22.37
CA LEU A 67 3.90 -15.04 -23.81
C LEU A 67 4.80 -13.86 -24.18
N GLU A 68 4.69 -12.75 -23.46
CA GLU A 68 5.51 -11.57 -23.70
C GLU A 68 6.99 -11.84 -23.43
N LYS A 69 7.33 -12.61 -22.41
CA LYS A 69 8.71 -13.03 -22.11
C LYS A 69 9.27 -13.98 -23.17
N ILE A 70 8.50 -15.00 -23.54
CA ILE A 70 8.92 -16.03 -24.51
C ILE A 70 9.18 -15.38 -25.87
N PHE A 71 8.28 -14.50 -26.31
CA PHE A 71 8.39 -13.86 -27.62
C PHE A 71 9.21 -12.59 -27.62
N GLY A 72 9.33 -11.91 -26.48
CA GLY A 72 10.00 -10.62 -26.38
C GLY A 72 9.20 -9.52 -27.11
N VAL A 73 7.87 -9.51 -26.98
CA VAL A 73 6.96 -8.50 -27.56
C VAL A 73 5.72 -8.37 -26.69
N SER A 74 5.11 -7.18 -26.59
CA SER A 74 3.89 -6.98 -25.78
C SER A 74 2.66 -7.68 -26.38
N LEU A 75 1.65 -7.95 -25.55
CA LEU A 75 0.37 -8.46 -26.03
C LEU A 75 -0.31 -7.49 -26.99
N ALA A 76 -0.20 -6.17 -26.75
CA ALA A 76 -0.70 -5.15 -27.67
C ALA A 76 -0.08 -5.33 -29.06
N ARG A 77 1.23 -5.56 -29.14
CA ARG A 77 1.93 -5.86 -30.39
C ARG A 77 1.54 -7.23 -30.95
N MET A 78 1.30 -8.25 -30.14
CA MET A 78 0.79 -9.54 -30.60
C MET A 78 -0.64 -9.46 -31.17
N LYS A 79 -1.43 -8.46 -30.76
CA LYS A 79 -2.79 -8.20 -31.26
C LYS A 79 -2.83 -7.26 -32.48
N ASP A 80 -1.76 -6.51 -32.76
CA ASP A 80 -1.71 -5.56 -33.88
C ASP A 80 -1.66 -6.29 -35.24
N PRO A 81 -2.61 -6.02 -36.17
CA PRO A 81 -2.61 -6.60 -37.51
C PRO A 81 -1.35 -6.32 -38.34
N ASN A 82 -0.57 -5.28 -38.02
CA ASN A 82 0.65 -4.89 -38.75
C ASN A 82 1.95 -5.36 -38.09
N SER A 83 1.86 -6.09 -36.97
CA SER A 83 3.00 -6.49 -36.13
C SER A 83 4.13 -7.23 -36.86
N TYR A 84 3.78 -8.08 -37.83
CA TYR A 84 4.71 -8.88 -38.64
C TYR A 84 5.56 -8.05 -39.63
N LYS A 85 5.23 -6.76 -39.85
CA LYS A 85 5.96 -5.87 -40.78
C LYS A 85 7.08 -5.07 -40.10
N LEU A 86 7.16 -5.13 -38.77
CA LEU A 86 8.09 -4.33 -37.99
C LEU A 86 9.33 -5.17 -37.65
N PRO A 87 10.56 -4.67 -37.90
CA PRO A 87 11.78 -5.44 -37.65
C PRO A 87 11.91 -5.84 -36.17
N LEU A 88 12.52 -7.01 -35.96
CA LEU A 88 12.93 -7.51 -34.65
C LEU A 88 14.41 -7.20 -34.49
N ASP A 89 14.70 -6.01 -34.01
CA ASP A 89 16.06 -5.67 -33.64
C ASP A 89 16.37 -6.28 -32.27
N LYS A 90 17.52 -6.95 -32.13
CA LYS A 90 17.86 -7.67 -30.89
C LYS A 90 18.13 -6.73 -29.71
N ASP A 91 18.51 -5.50 -30.02
CA ASP A 91 18.72 -4.41 -29.05
C ASP A 91 17.49 -3.48 -28.94
N ASN A 92 16.43 -3.81 -29.68
CA ASN A 92 15.21 -3.04 -29.75
C ASN A 92 14.03 -4.03 -29.75
N ILE A 93 13.83 -4.72 -28.63
CA ILE A 93 12.48 -5.10 -28.25
C ILE A 93 11.82 -3.79 -27.82
N PRO A 94 10.95 -3.18 -28.64
CA PRO A 94 10.10 -2.15 -28.11
C PRO A 94 9.04 -2.96 -27.36
N TYR A 95 9.33 -3.26 -26.09
CA TYR A 95 8.32 -2.89 -25.12
C TYR A 95 7.95 -1.46 -25.52
N SER A 96 6.69 -1.21 -25.84
CA SER A 96 6.19 0.10 -25.42
C SER A 96 6.58 0.15 -23.94
N LYS A 97 7.63 0.92 -23.62
CA LYS A 97 8.14 1.04 -22.26
C LYS A 97 7.07 1.80 -21.49
N GLY A 98 6.03 1.08 -21.14
CA GLY A 98 4.90 1.53 -20.34
C GLY A 98 5.15 1.20 -18.88
N PHE A 99 4.19 1.58 -18.04
CA PHE A 99 4.20 1.38 -16.60
C PHE A 99 4.62 -0.01 -16.16
N ARG A 100 4.11 -1.03 -16.83
CA ARG A 100 4.41 -2.43 -16.54
C ARG A 100 5.89 -2.82 -16.72
N TYR A 101 6.56 -2.28 -17.75
CA TYR A 101 7.97 -2.55 -18.01
C TYR A 101 8.85 -2.04 -16.86
N TYR A 102 8.59 -0.82 -16.42
CA TYR A 102 9.36 -0.20 -15.34
C TYR A 102 9.11 -0.89 -14.00
N ALA A 103 7.85 -1.14 -13.65
CA ALA A 103 7.48 -1.86 -12.43
C ALA A 103 8.07 -3.27 -12.36
N TYR A 104 8.09 -4.01 -13.47
CA TYR A 104 8.65 -5.36 -13.52
C TYR A 104 10.18 -5.38 -13.36
N LEU A 105 10.90 -4.45 -13.99
CA LEU A 105 12.36 -4.40 -13.87
C LEU A 105 12.81 -3.84 -12.52
N ASP A 106 12.00 -2.97 -11.91
CA ASP A 106 12.26 -2.32 -10.62
C ASP A 106 13.66 -1.66 -10.54
N ASP A 107 14.13 -1.10 -11.65
CA ASP A 107 15.45 -0.49 -11.77
C ASP A 107 15.38 1.03 -11.41
N PRO A 108 16.07 1.48 -10.34
CA PRO A 108 16.11 2.88 -9.94
C PRO A 108 16.54 3.86 -11.03
N GLU A 109 17.48 3.45 -11.89
CA GLU A 109 18.03 4.29 -12.94
C GLU A 109 17.05 4.47 -14.08
N LEU A 110 16.31 3.42 -14.44
CA LEU A 110 15.25 3.49 -15.45
C LEU A 110 14.12 4.43 -15.00
N TYR A 111 13.76 4.40 -13.72
CA TYR A 111 12.78 5.33 -13.17
C TYR A 111 13.22 6.78 -13.31
N LYS A 112 14.40 7.11 -12.78
CA LYS A 112 14.89 8.49 -12.68
C LYS A 112 15.27 9.11 -14.03
N LYS A 113 15.86 8.32 -14.94
CA LYS A 113 16.37 8.85 -16.22
C LYS A 113 15.33 8.75 -17.33
N GLU A 114 14.58 7.66 -17.38
CA GLU A 114 13.72 7.36 -18.53
C GLU A 114 12.25 7.62 -18.22
N LEU A 115 11.67 6.99 -17.19
CA LEU A 115 10.25 7.10 -16.91
C LEU A 115 9.84 8.55 -16.59
N VAL A 116 10.59 9.26 -15.74
CA VAL A 116 10.34 10.70 -15.48
C VAL A 116 10.28 11.51 -16.76
N THR A 117 11.20 11.26 -17.69
CA THR A 117 11.27 11.99 -18.96
C THR A 117 10.07 11.68 -19.86
N LEU A 118 9.61 10.43 -19.86
CA LEU A 118 8.39 10.05 -20.59
C LEU A 118 7.15 10.72 -20.01
N LEU A 119 7.04 10.77 -18.68
CA LEU A 119 5.91 11.39 -17.97
C LEU A 119 5.86 12.92 -18.12
N THR A 120 7.02 13.57 -18.26
CA THR A 120 7.11 15.03 -18.38
C THR A 120 6.89 15.53 -19.81
N LYS A 121 7.23 14.73 -20.84
CA LYS A 121 7.04 15.09 -22.26
C LYS A 121 5.58 15.37 -22.63
N THR A 122 4.63 14.76 -21.94
CA THR A 122 3.19 14.91 -22.21
C THR A 122 2.54 16.07 -21.43
N GLY A 123 3.24 16.70 -20.47
CA GLY A 123 2.71 17.80 -19.66
C GLY A 123 1.57 17.43 -18.68
N GLU A 124 0.95 16.26 -18.84
CA GLU A 124 -0.09 15.71 -17.98
C GLU A 124 0.48 14.65 -17.02
N ASN A 125 -0.04 14.60 -15.78
CA ASN A 125 0.28 13.53 -14.83
C ASN A 125 -0.39 12.22 -15.24
N THR A 126 0.22 11.49 -16.17
CA THR A 126 -0.29 10.22 -16.70
C THR A 126 -0.13 9.05 -15.72
N LEU A 127 0.59 9.20 -14.61
CA LEU A 127 0.82 8.13 -13.63
C LEU A 127 -0.48 7.52 -13.09
N THR A 128 -1.47 8.38 -12.88
CA THR A 128 -2.78 8.03 -12.33
C THR A 128 -3.79 7.60 -13.40
N GLN A 129 -3.42 7.75 -14.68
CA GLN A 129 -4.24 7.27 -15.79
C GLN A 129 -4.08 5.75 -15.91
N MET A 130 -5.19 5.10 -16.26
CA MET A 130 -5.19 3.69 -16.58
C MET A 130 -4.64 3.48 -17.99
N ASP A 131 -3.81 2.46 -18.16
CA ASP A 131 -3.38 1.99 -19.46
C ASP A 131 -4.49 1.19 -20.19
N GLU A 132 -4.16 0.59 -21.33
CA GLU A 132 -5.10 -0.24 -22.11
C GLU A 132 -5.61 -1.49 -21.36
N PHE A 133 -5.01 -1.84 -20.22
CA PHE A 133 -5.39 -2.93 -19.35
C PHE A 133 -6.23 -2.48 -18.14
N GLY A 134 -6.57 -1.20 -18.07
CA GLY A 134 -7.32 -0.66 -16.94
C GLY A 134 -6.49 -0.54 -15.66
N LYS A 135 -5.15 -0.50 -15.77
CA LYS A 135 -4.23 -0.44 -14.62
C LYS A 135 -3.43 0.84 -14.61
N THR A 136 -3.25 1.40 -13.43
CA THR A 136 -2.37 2.55 -13.20
C THR A 136 -0.92 2.09 -13.02
N PHE A 137 0.03 3.02 -12.96
CA PHE A 137 1.42 2.65 -12.62
C PHE A 137 1.51 2.01 -11.23
N LEU A 138 0.78 2.55 -10.25
CA LEU A 138 0.80 2.03 -8.88
C LEU A 138 0.21 0.61 -8.78
N ASP A 139 -0.77 0.25 -9.62
CA ASP A 139 -1.26 -1.13 -9.70
C ASP A 139 -0.16 -2.13 -10.04
N TYR A 140 0.70 -1.78 -11.01
CA TYR A 140 1.82 -2.64 -11.39
C TYR A 140 2.93 -2.63 -10.34
N VAL A 141 3.18 -1.48 -9.70
CA VAL A 141 4.15 -1.39 -8.61
C VAL A 141 3.78 -2.35 -7.48
N VAL A 142 2.50 -2.39 -7.09
CA VAL A 142 1.99 -3.35 -6.11
C VAL A 142 2.08 -4.79 -6.64
N GLU A 143 1.56 -5.04 -7.85
CA GLU A 143 1.53 -6.39 -8.43
C GLU A 143 2.91 -7.05 -8.56
N TYR A 144 3.96 -6.27 -8.87
CA TYR A 144 5.33 -6.78 -8.99
C TYR A 144 6.18 -6.60 -7.73
N ASN A 145 5.61 -6.12 -6.62
CA ASN A 145 6.36 -5.81 -5.39
C ASN A 145 7.57 -4.89 -5.64
N SER A 146 7.39 -3.88 -6.49
CA SER A 146 8.45 -3.00 -7.00
C SER A 146 8.82 -1.93 -5.96
N ILE A 147 9.79 -2.24 -5.08
CA ILE A 147 10.21 -1.34 -4.00
C ILE A 147 10.82 -0.04 -4.54
N ASN A 148 11.63 -0.12 -5.59
CA ASN A 148 12.20 1.09 -6.18
C ASN A 148 11.14 1.91 -6.91
N GLY A 149 10.09 1.26 -7.44
CA GLY A 149 8.90 1.94 -7.98
C GLY A 149 8.12 2.71 -6.91
N ILE A 150 7.97 2.14 -5.70
CA ILE A 150 7.36 2.83 -4.55
C ILE A 150 8.21 4.02 -4.13
N ARG A 151 9.53 3.83 -3.97
CA ARG A 151 10.47 4.93 -3.65
C ARG A 151 10.43 6.02 -4.70
N PHE A 152 10.38 5.65 -5.97
CA PHE A 152 10.27 6.60 -7.06
C PHE A 152 9.00 7.46 -6.95
N LEU A 153 7.83 6.83 -6.72
CA LEU A 153 6.57 7.53 -6.50
C LEU A 153 6.61 8.42 -5.26
N ARG A 154 7.24 7.97 -4.17
CA ARG A 154 7.38 8.76 -2.95
C ARG A 154 8.31 9.95 -3.14
N ASP A 155 9.52 9.72 -3.63
CA ASP A 155 10.58 10.74 -3.68
C ASP A 155 10.34 11.78 -4.78
N THR A 156 9.74 11.36 -5.90
CA THR A 156 9.54 12.23 -7.07
C THR A 156 8.15 12.86 -7.08
N TYR A 157 7.13 12.10 -6.66
CA TYR A 157 5.74 12.51 -6.75
C TYR A 157 5.05 12.62 -5.39
N HIS A 158 5.81 12.54 -4.29
CA HIS A 158 5.30 12.74 -2.93
C HIS A 158 4.12 11.82 -2.58
N LEU A 159 4.12 10.58 -3.10
CA LEU A 159 3.06 9.60 -2.82
C LEU A 159 2.79 9.52 -1.32
N LYS A 160 1.54 9.73 -0.92
CA LYS A 160 1.10 9.67 0.47
C LYS A 160 -0.34 9.19 0.54
N LEU A 161 -0.69 8.43 1.58
CA LEU A 161 -2.09 8.07 1.82
C LEU A 161 -2.93 9.34 2.05
N ARG A 162 -4.03 9.45 1.32
CA ARG A 162 -5.02 10.52 1.37
C ARG A 162 -6.09 10.22 2.42
N PHE A 163 -6.61 11.28 3.02
CA PHE A 163 -7.72 11.22 3.97
C PHE A 163 -9.02 10.64 3.36
N TRP A 164 -9.81 9.95 4.20
CA TRP A 164 -11.17 9.38 3.98
C TRP A 164 -11.32 8.01 3.30
N ASP A 165 -10.66 7.78 2.16
CA ASP A 165 -11.05 6.69 1.23
C ASP A 165 -9.90 5.72 0.89
N ASN A 166 -8.83 5.67 1.69
CA ASN A 166 -7.62 4.88 1.42
C ASN A 166 -7.00 5.13 0.02
N GLN A 167 -7.22 6.32 -0.54
CA GLN A 167 -6.61 6.77 -1.78
C GLN A 167 -5.16 7.22 -1.53
N PHE A 168 -4.38 7.40 -2.59
CA PHE A 168 -3.04 7.99 -2.46
C PHE A 168 -2.92 9.25 -3.32
N ASP A 169 -2.48 10.33 -2.70
CA ASP A 169 -2.22 11.61 -3.36
C ASP A 169 -0.80 11.67 -3.91
N THR A 170 -0.63 12.40 -5.01
CA THR A 170 0.67 12.77 -5.58
C THR A 170 0.78 14.27 -5.86
N ILE A 171 2.01 14.75 -6.02
CA ILE A 171 2.36 16.10 -6.50
C ILE A 171 3.14 15.97 -7.82
N PRO A 172 2.77 16.66 -8.92
CA PRO A 172 1.57 17.49 -9.09
C PRO A 172 0.27 16.71 -8.85
N LYS A 173 -0.81 17.42 -8.52
CA LYS A 173 -2.09 16.84 -8.06
C LYS A 173 -2.51 15.64 -8.92
N GLY A 174 -2.55 14.47 -8.30
CA GLY A 174 -3.02 13.21 -8.87
C GLY A 174 -3.51 12.31 -7.75
N ILE A 175 -4.47 11.44 -8.04
CA ILE A 175 -5.09 10.53 -7.06
C ILE A 175 -5.04 9.11 -7.61
N PHE A 176 -4.44 8.20 -6.86
CA PHE A 176 -4.58 6.76 -7.08
C PHE A 176 -5.72 6.21 -6.24
N TRP A 177 -6.59 5.45 -6.90
CA TRP A 177 -7.66 4.70 -6.28
C TRP A 177 -7.22 3.25 -6.11
N LEU A 178 -6.47 2.98 -5.04
CA LEU A 178 -6.16 1.61 -4.63
C LEU A 178 -7.24 1.18 -3.64
N HIS A 179 -8.34 0.60 -4.11
CA HIS A 179 -9.43 0.09 -3.26
C HIS A 179 -8.91 -0.78 -2.09
N ASP A 180 -8.76 -2.08 -2.31
CA ASP A 180 -8.41 -3.05 -1.27
C ASP A 180 -6.88 -3.25 -1.15
N LYS A 181 -6.12 -2.66 -2.09
CA LYS A 181 -4.67 -2.84 -2.24
C LYS A 181 -3.83 -1.93 -1.34
N GLY A 182 -4.43 -1.02 -0.59
CA GLY A 182 -3.71 -0.16 0.36
C GLY A 182 -2.96 -0.96 1.44
N ILE A 183 -3.56 -2.07 1.89
CA ILE A 183 -2.93 -3.02 2.83
C ILE A 183 -1.80 -3.80 2.16
N GLU A 184 -1.99 -4.22 0.90
CA GLU A 184 -0.96 -4.93 0.13
C GLU A 184 0.30 -4.06 -0.05
N LEU A 185 0.12 -2.79 -0.41
CA LEU A 185 1.22 -1.82 -0.48
C LEU A 185 1.92 -1.64 0.87
N ALA A 186 1.16 -1.51 1.97
CA ALA A 186 1.72 -1.41 3.32
C ALA A 186 2.58 -2.64 3.65
N ARG A 187 2.09 -3.85 3.32
CA ARG A 187 2.78 -5.11 3.56
C ARG A 187 4.07 -5.21 2.74
N ILE A 188 4.06 -4.78 1.48
CA ILE A 188 5.25 -4.73 0.62
C ILE A 188 6.33 -3.84 1.25
N ILE A 189 5.96 -2.63 1.67
CA ILE A 189 6.91 -1.68 2.26
C ILE A 189 7.42 -2.20 3.60
N ALA A 190 6.56 -2.74 4.46
CA ALA A 190 6.96 -3.33 5.72
C ALA A 190 7.97 -4.48 5.55
N ASN A 191 7.71 -5.39 4.60
CA ASN A 191 8.59 -6.51 4.28
C ASN A 191 9.95 -6.06 3.71
N SER A 192 10.05 -4.85 3.15
CA SER A 192 11.32 -4.28 2.69
C SER A 192 12.25 -3.85 3.84
N GLY A 193 11.69 -3.70 5.05
CA GLY A 193 12.40 -3.18 6.22
C GLY A 193 12.62 -1.66 6.22
N ASP A 194 12.13 -0.93 5.22
CA ASP A 194 12.27 0.52 5.11
C ASP A 194 11.20 1.24 5.95
N VAL A 195 11.46 1.34 7.26
CA VAL A 195 10.57 2.00 8.24
C VAL A 195 10.29 3.45 7.85
N LYS A 196 11.29 4.17 7.38
CA LYS A 196 11.13 5.57 6.99
C LYS A 196 10.15 5.69 5.83
N LEU A 197 10.34 4.92 4.77
CA LEU A 197 9.42 4.89 3.63
C LEU A 197 7.99 4.55 4.05
N PHE A 198 7.83 3.58 4.97
CA PHE A 198 6.52 3.22 5.53
C PHE A 198 5.86 4.42 6.22
N THR A 199 6.55 5.06 7.18
CA THR A 199 6.01 6.20 7.96
C THR A 199 5.80 7.45 7.12
N ASP A 200 6.56 7.61 6.04
CA ASP A 200 6.44 8.72 5.10
C ASP A 200 5.16 8.62 4.25
N ILE A 201 4.81 7.41 3.82
CA ILE A 201 3.59 7.12 3.03
C ILE A 201 2.36 7.01 3.93
N TYR A 202 2.48 6.30 5.05
CA TYR A 202 1.43 6.04 6.03
C TYR A 202 1.66 6.86 7.31
N ASP A 203 1.15 8.09 7.29
CA ASP A 203 1.27 9.05 8.38
C ASP A 203 -0.08 9.26 9.10
N PRO A 204 -0.36 8.52 10.20
CA PRO A 204 -1.63 8.61 10.93
C PRO A 204 -1.80 9.94 11.67
N TYR A 205 -0.72 10.69 11.90
CA TYR A 205 -0.76 11.93 12.66
C TYR A 205 -1.49 13.04 11.92
N TYR A 206 -1.40 13.08 10.59
CA TYR A 206 -2.15 14.06 9.80
C TYR A 206 -3.66 13.87 9.97
N GLN A 207 -4.11 12.62 9.89
CA GLN A 207 -5.53 12.28 10.05
C GLN A 207 -6.01 12.58 11.48
N PHE A 208 -5.18 12.26 12.47
CA PHE A 208 -5.43 12.62 13.88
C PHE A 208 -5.56 14.12 14.11
N ALA A 209 -4.64 14.89 13.54
CA ALA A 209 -4.59 16.33 13.66
C ALA A 209 -5.89 17.00 13.21
N LEU A 210 -6.48 16.48 12.13
CA LEU A 210 -7.72 17.00 11.56
C LEU A 210 -8.98 16.52 12.29
N GLY A 211 -8.87 15.58 13.23
CA GLY A 211 -10.01 15.04 13.98
C GLY A 211 -10.96 14.19 13.15
N PHE A 212 -10.50 13.65 12.02
CA PHE A 212 -11.33 12.85 11.12
C PHE A 212 -10.97 11.38 11.18
N TYR A 213 -11.83 10.58 11.80
CA TYR A 213 -11.70 9.13 11.86
C TYR A 213 -12.80 8.44 11.09
N SER A 214 -12.39 7.65 10.10
CA SER A 214 -13.26 6.78 9.33
C SER A 214 -12.94 5.35 9.73
N HIS A 215 -13.95 4.59 10.12
CA HIS A 215 -13.81 3.15 10.40
C HIS A 215 -13.28 2.36 9.19
N ASN A 216 -13.42 2.93 7.97
CA ASN A 216 -12.91 2.35 6.75
C ASN A 216 -11.43 2.70 6.49
N SER A 217 -10.84 3.63 7.25
CA SER A 217 -9.43 4.01 7.11
C SER A 217 -8.53 2.81 7.40
N ILE A 218 -7.44 2.69 6.66
CA ILE A 218 -6.41 1.66 6.86
C ILE A 218 -5.90 1.67 8.32
N TYR A 219 -5.86 2.83 8.97
CA TYR A 219 -5.43 2.99 10.36
C TYR A 219 -6.40 2.39 11.39
N CYS A 220 -7.54 1.89 10.94
CA CYS A 220 -8.55 1.21 11.75
C CYS A 220 -8.71 -0.28 11.37
N GLN A 221 -7.87 -0.80 10.47
CA GLN A 221 -7.98 -2.17 9.95
C GLN A 221 -7.04 -3.15 10.66
N ASP A 222 -7.57 -4.32 10.99
CA ASP A 222 -6.86 -5.40 11.68
C ASP A 222 -5.59 -5.86 10.92
N ASP A 223 -5.65 -5.94 9.58
CA ASP A 223 -4.49 -6.30 8.76
C ASP A 223 -3.35 -5.27 8.86
N TYR A 224 -3.67 -3.99 9.04
CA TYR A 224 -2.67 -2.94 9.22
C TYR A 224 -2.03 -3.04 10.61
N PHE A 225 -2.83 -3.32 11.65
CA PHE A 225 -2.31 -3.55 12.99
C PHE A 225 -1.40 -4.77 13.06
N GLU A 226 -1.76 -5.86 12.38
CA GLU A 226 -0.90 -7.03 12.26
C GLU A 226 0.43 -6.70 11.57
N ILE A 227 0.42 -5.91 10.49
CA ILE A 227 1.67 -5.46 9.85
C ILE A 227 2.59 -4.73 10.84
N LEU A 228 2.05 -3.80 11.64
CA LEU A 228 2.83 -3.09 12.65
C LEU A 228 3.38 -4.03 13.73
N LEU A 229 2.59 -5.01 14.18
CA LEU A 229 2.97 -5.95 15.24
C LEU A 229 3.99 -7.00 14.80
N ASP A 230 3.92 -7.45 13.55
CA ASP A 230 4.77 -8.52 13.00
C ASP A 230 6.15 -8.01 12.52
N HIS A 231 6.37 -6.68 12.50
CA HIS A 231 7.65 -6.06 12.13
C HIS A 231 8.24 -5.27 13.30
N GLU A 232 9.33 -5.75 13.91
CA GLU A 232 9.90 -5.20 15.15
C GLU A 232 10.17 -3.69 15.09
N GLU A 233 10.81 -3.21 14.02
CA GLU A 233 11.16 -1.79 13.90
C GLU A 233 9.94 -0.91 13.65
N LEU A 234 8.90 -1.41 12.95
CA LEU A 234 7.62 -0.68 12.82
C LEU A 234 6.87 -0.65 14.15
N TYR A 235 6.85 -1.76 14.89
CA TYR A 235 6.23 -1.83 16.21
C TYR A 235 6.83 -0.81 17.17
N LYS A 236 8.15 -0.62 17.17
CA LYS A 236 8.81 0.42 18.00
C LYS A 236 8.28 1.83 17.72
N THR A 237 7.93 2.14 16.47
CA THR A 237 7.42 3.47 16.10
C THR A 237 6.08 3.83 16.76
N ILE A 238 5.30 2.86 17.24
CA ILE A 238 4.01 3.19 17.87
C ILE A 238 4.18 3.87 19.24
N PHE A 239 5.32 3.65 19.88
CA PHE A 239 5.66 4.20 21.20
C PHE A 239 6.35 5.56 21.13
N GLU A 240 6.79 5.99 19.95
CA GLU A 240 7.59 7.20 19.78
C GLU A 240 6.75 8.46 19.99
N VAL A 241 7.15 9.27 20.98
CA VAL A 241 6.63 10.63 21.11
C VAL A 241 7.34 11.50 20.08
N LYS A 242 6.58 12.05 19.13
CA LYS A 242 7.13 12.94 18.10
C LYS A 242 6.39 14.27 18.09
N LYS A 243 7.13 15.35 17.84
CA LYS A 243 6.55 16.65 17.49
C LYS A 243 6.07 16.59 16.05
N TYR A 244 4.79 16.83 15.85
CA TYR A 244 4.15 16.84 14.54
C TYR A 244 3.70 18.25 14.21
N GLU A 245 4.12 18.78 13.07
CA GLU A 245 3.67 20.06 12.53
C GLU A 245 2.83 19.81 11.28
N TYR A 246 1.69 20.47 11.20
CA TYR A 246 0.76 20.31 10.08
C TYR A 246 0.20 21.65 9.62
N GLU A 247 -0.09 21.72 8.33
CA GLU A 247 -0.78 22.86 7.74
C GLU A 247 -2.27 22.82 8.09
N LEU A 248 -2.79 23.95 8.55
CA LEU A 248 -4.18 24.10 8.89
C LEU A 248 -5.05 24.17 7.63
N THR A 249 -6.27 23.65 7.73
CA THR A 249 -7.27 23.83 6.66
C THR A 249 -7.60 25.32 6.47
N ARG A 250 -8.07 25.72 5.28
CA ARG A 250 -8.47 27.11 5.03
C ARG A 250 -9.44 27.67 6.07
N HIS A 251 -10.34 26.83 6.59
CA HIS A 251 -11.26 27.22 7.66
C HIS A 251 -10.51 27.46 8.98
N GLN A 252 -9.66 26.52 9.41
CA GLN A 252 -8.86 26.66 10.62
C GLN A 252 -7.88 27.84 10.55
N LYS A 253 -7.24 28.09 9.40
CA LYS A 253 -6.38 29.26 9.19
C LYS A 253 -7.13 30.56 9.46
N LYS A 254 -8.37 30.65 8.96
CA LYS A 254 -9.23 31.83 9.18
C LYS A 254 -9.64 31.98 10.64
N THR A 255 -9.96 30.87 11.31
CA THR A 255 -10.42 30.88 12.72
C THR A 255 -9.28 31.15 13.70
N LEU A 256 -8.11 30.56 13.46
CA LEU A 256 -6.97 30.59 14.37
C LEU A 256 -5.93 31.67 14.03
N GLY A 257 -6.02 32.31 12.86
CA GLY A 257 -5.11 33.38 12.44
C GLY A 257 -3.66 32.93 12.22
N LYS A 258 -3.42 31.63 12.00
CA LYS A 258 -2.10 31.03 11.79
C LYS A 258 -2.14 30.02 10.64
N ASP A 259 -1.02 29.77 10.00
CA ASP A 259 -0.93 28.84 8.86
C ASP A 259 -0.73 27.37 9.27
N THR A 260 -0.01 27.15 10.38
CA THR A 260 0.35 25.82 10.85
C THR A 260 0.02 25.66 12.34
N GLN A 261 -0.04 24.41 12.78
CA GLN A 261 -0.12 24.04 14.19
C GLN A 261 0.78 22.82 14.44
N SER A 262 1.23 22.69 15.69
CA SER A 262 2.01 21.53 16.10
C SER A 262 1.53 20.97 17.43
N PHE A 263 1.68 19.67 17.60
CA PHE A 263 1.51 18.96 18.88
C PHE A 263 2.60 17.90 19.03
N SER A 264 2.86 17.44 20.25
CA SER A 264 3.76 16.33 20.52
C SER A 264 2.94 15.16 21.03
N SER A 265 3.06 14.00 20.39
CA SER A 265 2.25 12.84 20.79
C SER A 265 2.87 11.51 20.35
N ILE A 266 2.46 10.44 21.03
CA ILE A 266 2.65 9.06 20.57
C ILE A 266 1.84 8.76 19.31
N ASN A 267 2.02 7.57 18.73
CA ASN A 267 1.36 7.22 17.48
C ASN A 267 -0.16 7.03 17.66
N PRO A 268 -1.02 7.76 16.91
CA PRO A 268 -2.47 7.68 17.06
C PRO A 268 -3.09 6.30 16.84
N VAL A 269 -2.38 5.37 16.19
CA VAL A 269 -2.89 4.01 15.95
C VAL A 269 -2.77 3.09 17.17
N ILE A 270 -2.06 3.51 18.22
CA ILE A 270 -1.68 2.62 19.34
C ILE A 270 -2.88 2.00 20.06
N ASN A 271 -3.99 2.72 20.22
CA ASN A 271 -5.19 2.18 20.84
C ASN A 271 -5.91 1.16 19.94
N GLY A 272 -5.86 1.35 18.62
CA GLY A 272 -6.30 0.35 17.65
C GLY A 272 -5.47 -0.93 17.72
N VAL A 273 -4.14 -0.77 17.77
CA VAL A 273 -3.18 -1.88 17.93
C VAL A 273 -3.41 -2.61 19.25
N LEU A 274 -3.60 -1.89 20.37
CA LEU A 274 -3.92 -2.47 21.67
C LEU A 274 -5.21 -3.27 21.60
N GLY A 275 -6.29 -2.68 21.07
CA GLY A 275 -7.58 -3.35 20.90
C GLY A 275 -7.46 -4.64 20.09
N PHE A 276 -6.67 -4.62 19.00
CA PHE A 276 -6.37 -5.82 18.22
C PHE A 276 -5.60 -6.87 19.01
N CYS A 277 -4.59 -6.48 19.79
CA CYS A 277 -3.84 -7.41 20.65
C CYS A 277 -4.74 -8.06 21.71
N LEU A 278 -5.64 -7.28 22.33
CA LEU A 278 -6.56 -7.76 23.36
C LEU A 278 -7.59 -8.76 22.81
N ARG A 279 -8.02 -8.60 21.54
CA ARG A 279 -8.87 -9.60 20.86
C ARG A 279 -8.10 -10.88 20.48
N ASN A 280 -6.77 -10.80 20.40
CA ASN A 280 -5.90 -11.85 19.86
C ASN A 280 -4.77 -12.24 20.83
N LEU A 281 -5.07 -12.33 22.13
CA LEU A 281 -4.08 -12.59 23.19
C LEU A 281 -3.25 -13.86 22.98
N SER A 282 -3.80 -14.88 22.31
CA SER A 282 -3.05 -16.11 22.01
C SER A 282 -1.79 -15.86 21.16
N LYS A 283 -1.81 -14.84 20.29
CA LYS A 283 -0.65 -14.43 19.47
C LYS A 283 0.06 -13.21 20.08
N TYR A 284 -0.67 -12.23 20.59
CA TYR A 284 -0.12 -10.90 20.91
C TYR A 284 -0.18 -10.49 22.39
N LYS A 285 -0.27 -11.45 23.32
CA LYS A 285 -0.29 -11.13 24.76
C LYS A 285 0.92 -10.30 25.19
N LYS A 286 2.13 -10.61 24.69
CA LYS A 286 3.35 -9.88 25.05
C LYS A 286 3.24 -8.39 24.68
N GLN A 287 2.78 -8.10 23.47
CA GLN A 287 2.60 -6.75 22.96
C GLN A 287 1.49 -6.00 23.72
N ALA A 288 0.38 -6.67 24.05
CA ALA A 288 -0.66 -6.07 24.89
C ALA A 288 -0.09 -5.64 26.27
N VAL A 289 0.68 -6.52 26.92
CA VAL A 289 1.32 -6.21 28.22
C VAL A 289 2.28 -5.03 28.10
N GLU A 290 3.07 -4.98 27.03
CA GLU A 290 4.03 -3.90 26.79
C GLU A 290 3.33 -2.55 26.55
N ILE A 291 2.30 -2.51 25.71
CA ILE A 291 1.50 -1.30 25.46
C ILE A 291 0.83 -0.80 26.74
N LEU A 292 0.25 -1.69 27.56
CA LEU A 292 -0.40 -1.29 28.80
C LEU A 292 0.60 -0.74 29.84
N LYS A 293 1.77 -1.37 29.99
CA LYS A 293 2.83 -0.89 30.89
C LYS A 293 3.37 0.47 30.45
N PHE A 294 3.59 0.64 29.15
CA PHE A 294 3.95 1.93 28.58
C PHE A 294 2.85 2.96 28.85
N GLY A 295 1.59 2.61 28.62
CA GLY A 295 0.43 3.48 28.85
C GLY A 295 0.28 3.95 30.27
N ALA A 296 0.55 3.10 31.27
CA ALA A 296 0.53 3.52 32.66
C ALA A 296 1.55 4.62 32.97
N THR A 297 2.71 4.59 32.31
CA THR A 297 3.77 5.60 32.45
C THR A 297 3.46 6.85 31.63
N HIS A 298 3.15 6.67 30.34
CA HIS A 298 2.83 7.74 29.41
C HIS A 298 1.64 8.58 29.88
N ASN A 299 0.51 7.95 30.18
CA ASN A 299 -0.70 8.65 30.60
C ASN A 299 -0.50 9.47 31.88
N ARG A 300 0.31 8.98 32.84
CA ARG A 300 0.65 9.75 34.05
C ARG A 300 1.49 10.98 33.69
N SER A 301 2.45 10.83 32.77
CA SER A 301 3.23 11.94 32.26
C SER A 301 2.35 12.99 31.59
N VAL A 302 1.42 12.57 30.72
CA VAL A 302 0.45 13.46 30.05
C VAL A 302 -0.38 14.20 31.08
N MET A 303 -0.99 13.48 32.04
CA MET A 303 -1.84 14.07 33.08
C MET A 303 -1.10 15.09 33.95
N ASN A 304 0.16 14.82 34.29
CA ASN A 304 1.00 15.75 35.06
C ASN A 304 1.49 16.96 34.25
N GLY A 305 1.49 16.86 32.92
CA GLY A 305 1.93 17.90 32.00
C GLY A 305 0.83 18.81 31.46
N LEU A 306 -0.42 18.60 31.87
CA LEU A 306 -1.54 19.43 31.43
C LEU A 306 -1.43 20.85 31.99
N GLU A 307 -1.63 21.85 31.13
CA GLU A 307 -1.54 23.27 31.51
C GLU A 307 -2.79 23.77 32.23
N ASP A 308 -3.96 23.21 31.89
CA ASP A 308 -5.25 23.63 32.41
C ASP A 308 -5.84 22.59 33.38
N SER A 309 -6.99 22.94 34.00
CA SER A 309 -7.74 21.98 34.83
C SER A 309 -8.06 20.72 34.04
N PHE A 310 -7.88 19.55 34.68
CA PHE A 310 -8.17 18.24 34.10
C PHE A 310 -9.62 18.13 33.57
N ASP A 311 -10.57 18.86 34.18
CA ASP A 311 -11.97 18.90 33.75
C ASP A 311 -12.19 19.49 32.35
N TYR A 312 -11.18 20.21 31.83
CA TYR A 312 -11.19 20.78 30.48
C TYR A 312 -10.74 19.80 29.40
N TYR A 313 -10.32 18.60 29.79
CA TYR A 313 -9.83 17.60 28.86
C TYR A 313 -10.82 16.45 28.70
N VAL A 314 -11.01 16.05 27.45
CA VAL A 314 -11.85 14.91 27.08
C VAL A 314 -11.13 14.04 26.06
N THR A 315 -11.32 12.73 26.17
CA THR A 315 -10.78 11.74 25.22
C THR A 315 -11.84 11.33 24.22
N ASP A 316 -11.45 11.24 22.95
CA ASP A 316 -12.24 10.61 21.90
C ASP A 316 -12.07 9.07 21.90
N GLU A 317 -12.77 8.40 20.97
CA GLU A 317 -12.87 6.93 20.86
C GLU A 317 -11.54 6.22 20.55
N ILE A 318 -10.55 6.94 20.05
CA ILE A 318 -9.22 6.41 19.76
C ILE A 318 -8.16 6.89 20.76
N GLY A 319 -8.59 7.57 21.84
CA GLY A 319 -7.72 8.09 22.90
C GLY A 319 -7.10 9.45 22.63
N GLY A 320 -7.57 10.22 21.65
CA GLY A 320 -7.18 11.60 21.46
C GLY A 320 -7.65 12.48 22.61
N LEU A 321 -6.72 12.97 23.42
CA LEU A 321 -6.98 13.89 24.52
C LEU A 321 -7.01 15.33 23.99
N ARG A 322 -8.17 15.98 24.11
CA ARG A 322 -8.41 17.33 23.60
C ARG A 322 -8.87 18.27 24.70
N ASN A 323 -8.42 19.52 24.61
CA ASN A 323 -8.85 20.59 25.50
C ASN A 323 -10.06 21.32 24.90
N TRP A 324 -11.26 21.04 25.40
CA TRP A 324 -12.49 21.63 24.86
C TRP A 324 -12.60 23.14 25.14
N HIS A 325 -11.88 23.65 26.14
CA HIS A 325 -11.83 25.08 26.45
C HIS A 325 -10.89 25.85 25.49
N LYS A 326 -9.96 25.16 24.82
CA LYS A 326 -9.03 25.73 23.84
C LYS A 326 -9.33 25.28 22.41
N ASN A 327 -10.59 25.39 21.98
CA ASN A 327 -11.03 25.03 20.61
C ASN A 327 -10.64 23.59 20.20
N ASP A 328 -10.80 22.63 21.12
CA ASP A 328 -10.47 21.21 20.90
C ASP A 328 -9.01 20.95 20.50
N GLU A 329 -8.10 21.78 21.01
CA GLU A 329 -6.66 21.62 20.81
C GLU A 329 -6.19 20.25 21.31
N ILE A 330 -5.36 19.60 20.51
CA ILE A 330 -4.80 18.28 20.79
C ILE A 330 -3.73 18.44 21.86
N ALA A 331 -3.93 17.78 23.00
CA ALA A 331 -2.94 17.67 24.04
C ALA A 331 -1.99 16.50 23.76
N ASP A 332 -2.54 15.29 23.61
CA ASP A 332 -1.80 14.06 23.32
C ASP A 332 -2.78 12.95 22.87
N VAL A 333 -2.24 11.77 22.57
CA VAL A 333 -2.93 10.49 22.51
C VAL A 333 -2.64 9.79 23.84
N VAL A 334 -3.69 9.43 24.56
CA VAL A 334 -3.62 8.64 25.78
C VAL A 334 -4.07 7.22 25.52
N ILE A 335 -3.45 6.27 26.21
CA ILE A 335 -3.77 4.85 26.03
C ILE A 335 -5.00 4.50 26.87
N ILE A 336 -6.02 3.96 26.20
CA ILE A 336 -7.29 3.58 26.83
C ILE A 336 -7.59 2.13 26.49
N ALA A 337 -8.20 1.44 27.46
CA ALA A 337 -8.67 0.08 27.29
C ALA A 337 -9.91 -0.14 28.17
N ASP A 338 -10.88 -0.87 27.63
CA ASP A 338 -12.03 -1.35 28.36
C ASP A 338 -11.82 -2.82 28.76
N VAL A 339 -12.39 -3.21 29.90
CA VAL A 339 -12.23 -4.53 30.52
C VAL A 339 -13.27 -5.53 29.99
N LYS A 340 -14.21 -5.07 29.14
CA LYS A 340 -15.29 -5.92 28.62
C LYS A 340 -14.73 -7.16 27.92
N ASP A 341 -15.22 -8.32 28.35
CA ASP A 341 -14.94 -9.64 27.77
C ASP A 341 -13.48 -10.15 27.89
N ILE A 342 -12.62 -9.47 28.64
CA ILE A 342 -11.26 -9.93 28.94
C ILE A 342 -11.27 -10.79 30.21
N LYS A 343 -10.66 -11.98 30.13
CA LYS A 343 -10.53 -12.93 31.28
C LYS A 343 -9.12 -13.08 31.81
N ASP A 344 -8.12 -12.58 31.09
CA ASP A 344 -6.71 -12.67 31.51
C ASP A 344 -6.45 -11.70 32.66
N LYS A 345 -6.12 -12.24 33.84
CA LYS A 345 -5.96 -11.47 35.08
C LYS A 345 -4.85 -10.43 34.97
N GLU A 346 -3.72 -10.78 34.36
CA GLU A 346 -2.59 -9.85 34.21
C GLU A 346 -2.99 -8.64 33.36
N ILE A 347 -3.72 -8.88 32.28
CA ILE A 347 -4.25 -7.82 31.41
C ILE A 347 -5.25 -6.94 32.18
N ILE A 348 -6.18 -7.54 32.94
CA ILE A 348 -7.16 -6.79 33.74
C ILE A 348 -6.46 -5.89 34.76
N ASP A 349 -5.47 -6.42 35.48
CA ASP A 349 -4.71 -5.68 36.49
C ASP A 349 -4.00 -4.48 35.83
N LEU A 350 -3.35 -4.68 34.67
CA LEU A 350 -2.69 -3.62 33.92
C LEU A 350 -3.66 -2.55 33.38
N ILE A 351 -4.85 -2.93 32.90
CA ILE A 351 -5.88 -1.97 32.46
C ILE A 351 -6.39 -1.12 33.64
N ASN A 352 -6.48 -1.70 34.83
CA ASN A 352 -6.87 -1.00 36.05
C ASN A 352 -5.81 0.01 36.53
N GLU A 353 -4.53 -0.21 36.19
CA GLU A 353 -3.44 0.71 36.51
C GLU A 353 -3.36 1.95 35.59
N LEU A 354 -4.06 1.93 34.45
CA LEU A 354 -4.12 3.08 33.53
C LEU A 354 -4.86 4.27 34.17
N PRO A 355 -4.27 5.48 34.16
CA PRO A 355 -4.98 6.71 34.51
C PRO A 355 -6.27 6.85 33.70
N LYS A 356 -7.34 7.29 34.35
CA LYS A 356 -8.67 7.41 33.76
C LYS A 356 -8.90 8.84 33.26
N PHE A 357 -9.35 8.97 32.03
CA PHE A 357 -9.72 10.24 31.41
C PHE A 357 -11.23 10.28 31.14
N LYS A 358 -11.78 11.49 31.07
CA LYS A 358 -13.18 11.72 30.76
C LYS A 358 -13.43 11.47 29.29
N SER A 359 -14.34 10.57 28.95
CA SER A 359 -14.76 10.34 27.56
C SER A 359 -15.68 11.46 27.06
N MET A 360 -15.56 11.84 25.79
CA MET A 360 -16.69 12.46 25.08
C MET A 360 -17.86 11.45 25.11
N ARG A 361 -19.07 11.93 25.45
CA ARG A 361 -20.27 11.10 25.53
C ARG A 361 -20.88 10.84 24.16
#